data_AF-A0A5C6EIT7-F1
#
_entry.id   AF-A0A5C6EIT7-F1
#
_cell.length_a   1.000
_cell.length_b   1.000
_cell.length_c   1.000
_cell.angle_alpha   90.00
_cell.angle_beta   90.00
_cell.angle_gamma   90.00
#
_symmetry.space_group_name_H-M   'P 1'
#
loop_
_entity.id
_entity.type
_entity.pdbx_description
1 polymer ?
#
loop_
_entity_poly.entity_id
_entity_poly.type
_entity_poly.pdbx_seq_one_letter_code
_entity_poly.pdbx_strand_id
1 'polypeptide(L)'
;MNRFTEFFLSFKWTLKAILQAVNRSRPRDWLRFWSDKRRYVAQGSGEEIVHFPIINEWTQQTPIDPVYYYQDAWAFERIFKFGPERHIDVGSHHKLVALLSKVVPTTMVDIRPLALSLDSLEFIEGSILALPFADQSLTSVSSICVVEHIGLGRYGDPIDCEGTRKAAKELIRVLRPGGRLFISVPVGNRDFVYYNAHRVFTEASVLQLFEPLRVIEKRYIYGNEFVNDLRSDTGTGCYEFERLS
;
A
#
# COMPACT_ATOMS: atom_id res chain seq x y z
N MET A 1 26.13 16.58 18.28
CA MET A 1 24.89 15.77 18.38
C MET A 1 24.90 15.06 19.73
N ASN A 2 23.88 15.26 20.56
CA ASN A 2 23.96 15.06 22.02
C ASN A 2 23.62 13.61 22.42
N ARG A 3 24.47 12.94 23.22
CA ARG A 3 24.29 11.54 23.69
C ARG A 3 22.96 11.27 24.41
N PHE A 4 22.29 12.31 24.90
CA PHE A 4 20.97 12.22 25.54
C PHE A 4 19.83 11.91 24.56
N THR A 5 19.94 12.34 23.29
CA THR A 5 18.87 12.14 22.30
C THR A 5 18.87 10.71 21.75
N GLU A 6 20.04 10.07 21.62
CA GLU A 6 20.17 8.66 21.24
C GLU A 6 19.65 7.70 22.31
N PHE A 7 19.85 8.00 23.60
CA PHE A 7 19.35 7.19 24.71
C PHE A 7 17.81 7.17 24.77
N PHE A 8 17.17 8.32 24.54
CA PHE A 8 15.70 8.44 24.55
C PHE A 8 15.03 7.83 23.31
N LEU A 9 15.69 7.89 22.15
CA LEU A 9 15.24 7.20 20.94
C LEU A 9 15.39 5.68 21.10
N SER A 10 16.53 5.18 21.57
CA SER A 10 16.73 3.76 21.88
C SER A 10 15.66 3.23 22.83
N PHE A 11 15.44 3.90 23.98
CA PHE A 11 14.52 3.45 25.03
C PHE A 11 13.04 3.37 24.59
N LYS A 12 12.54 4.31 23.77
CA LYS A 12 11.15 4.30 23.27
C LYS A 12 10.89 3.16 22.27
N TRP A 13 11.88 2.82 21.45
CA TRP A 13 11.80 1.68 20.53
C TRP A 13 11.90 0.35 21.28
N THR A 14 12.76 0.26 22.30
CA THR A 14 12.87 -0.95 23.14
C THR A 14 11.59 -1.20 23.94
N LEU A 15 10.99 -0.18 24.55
CA LEU A 15 9.79 -0.38 25.40
C LEU A 15 8.55 -0.77 24.59
N LYS A 16 8.35 -0.21 23.39
CA LYS A 16 7.20 -0.54 22.52
C LYS A 16 7.34 -1.92 21.89
N ALA A 17 8.56 -2.31 21.52
CA ALA A 17 8.87 -3.67 21.06
C ALA A 17 8.75 -4.70 22.19
N ILE A 18 9.20 -4.38 23.42
CA ILE A 18 9.00 -5.22 24.61
C ILE A 18 7.52 -5.35 24.94
N LEU A 19 6.74 -4.26 24.93
CA LEU A 19 5.30 -4.29 25.19
C LEU A 19 4.53 -5.07 24.12
N GLN A 20 4.88 -4.95 22.83
CA GLN A 20 4.27 -5.77 21.76
C GLN A 20 4.74 -7.23 21.80
N ALA A 21 5.98 -7.50 22.20
CA ALA A 21 6.53 -8.84 22.32
C ALA A 21 5.93 -9.60 23.51
N VAL A 22 5.84 -8.95 24.67
CA VAL A 22 5.27 -9.50 25.91
C VAL A 22 3.76 -9.77 25.74
N ASN A 23 3.04 -8.92 24.99
CA ASN A 23 1.60 -9.06 24.79
C ASN A 23 1.22 -10.15 23.75
N ARG A 24 2.19 -10.79 23.08
CA ARG A 24 1.96 -11.86 22.08
C ARG A 24 2.77 -13.14 22.30
N SER A 25 3.80 -13.12 23.14
CA SER A 25 4.65 -14.29 23.42
C SER A 25 3.97 -15.26 24.36
N ARG A 26 4.03 -16.55 24.05
CA ARG A 26 3.54 -17.62 24.94
C ARG A 26 4.69 -18.08 25.85
N PRO A 27 4.42 -18.58 27.07
CA PRO A 27 5.47 -19.09 27.96
C PRO A 27 6.43 -20.11 27.31
N ARG A 28 5.89 -20.93 26.39
CA ARG A 28 6.68 -21.91 25.61
C ARG A 28 7.74 -21.26 24.71
N ASP A 29 7.51 -20.05 24.21
CA ASP A 29 8.43 -19.37 23.27
C ASP A 29 9.69 -18.91 24.02
N TRP A 30 9.52 -18.51 25.29
CA TRP A 30 10.61 -18.20 26.22
C TRP A 30 11.37 -19.44 26.66
N LEU A 31 10.69 -20.52 27.06
CA LEU A 31 11.34 -21.77 27.45
C LEU A 31 12.29 -22.29 26.36
N ARG A 32 11.80 -22.24 25.12
CA ARG A 32 12.53 -22.58 23.92
C ARG A 32 13.72 -21.65 23.67
N PHE A 33 13.51 -20.33 23.71
CA PHE A 33 14.59 -19.34 23.57
C PHE A 33 15.75 -19.62 24.54
N TRP A 34 15.46 -19.87 25.82
CA TRP A 34 16.49 -20.16 26.82
C TRP A 34 17.16 -21.52 26.59
N SER A 35 16.39 -22.54 26.18
CA SER A 35 16.94 -23.84 25.78
C SER A 35 17.92 -23.70 24.63
N ASP A 36 17.54 -22.99 23.56
CA ASP A 36 18.37 -22.82 22.37
C ASP A 36 19.58 -21.94 22.64
N LYS A 37 19.44 -20.89 23.48
CA LYS A 37 20.58 -20.10 23.96
C LYS A 37 21.60 -20.95 24.71
N ARG A 38 21.17 -21.84 25.61
CA ARG A 38 22.08 -22.75 26.33
C ARG A 38 22.82 -23.67 25.35
N ARG A 39 22.12 -24.21 24.35
CA ARG A 39 22.72 -25.03 23.28
C ARG A 39 23.74 -24.23 22.47
N TYR A 40 23.45 -22.98 22.12
CA TYR A 40 24.36 -22.10 21.39
C TYR A 40 25.63 -21.78 22.22
N VAL A 41 25.48 -21.40 23.50
CA VAL A 41 26.62 -21.14 24.39
C VAL A 41 27.52 -22.38 24.53
N ALA A 42 26.93 -23.57 24.63
CA ALA A 42 27.68 -24.82 24.72
C ALA A 42 28.53 -25.15 23.48
N GLN A 43 28.25 -24.54 22.32
CA GLN A 43 29.05 -24.70 21.09
C GLN A 43 30.33 -23.84 21.11
N GLY A 44 30.43 -22.85 22.00
CA GLY A 44 31.67 -22.09 22.19
C GLY A 44 32.07 -21.20 21.00
N SER A 45 31.13 -20.41 20.45
CA SER A 45 31.42 -19.52 19.30
C SER A 45 32.55 -18.51 19.55
N GLY A 46 32.85 -18.19 20.82
CA GLY A 46 33.83 -17.17 21.20
C GLY A 46 33.36 -15.72 20.94
N GLU A 47 32.15 -15.55 20.41
CA GLU A 47 31.53 -14.26 20.13
C GLU A 47 30.91 -13.66 21.40
N GLU A 48 30.93 -12.32 21.51
CA GLU A 48 30.18 -11.62 22.56
C GLU A 48 28.67 -11.76 22.32
N ILE A 49 27.93 -12.24 23.32
CA ILE A 49 26.49 -12.43 23.20
C ILE A 49 25.74 -11.19 23.72
N VAL A 50 25.22 -10.38 22.80
CA VAL A 50 24.30 -9.28 23.11
C VAL A 50 22.85 -9.80 23.12
N HIS A 51 22.05 -9.46 24.13
CA HIS A 51 20.69 -9.98 24.28
C HIS A 51 19.63 -9.09 23.63
N PHE A 52 19.04 -9.60 22.54
CA PHE A 52 17.89 -9.00 21.86
C PHE A 52 16.91 -10.12 21.43
N PRO A 53 16.07 -10.65 22.35
CA PRO A 53 15.25 -11.82 22.08
C PRO A 53 14.12 -11.55 21.09
N ILE A 54 14.15 -12.24 19.94
CA ILE A 54 13.06 -12.29 18.97
C ILE A 54 12.37 -13.65 19.08
N ILE A 55 11.23 -13.70 19.78
CA ILE A 55 10.60 -14.96 20.19
C ILE A 55 9.26 -15.23 19.49
N ASN A 56 8.69 -14.21 18.86
CA ASN A 56 7.36 -14.25 18.25
C ASN A 56 7.38 -14.50 16.73
N GLU A 57 8.55 -14.61 16.11
CA GLU A 57 8.70 -14.81 14.67
C GLU A 57 8.86 -16.29 14.28
N TRP A 58 9.00 -17.19 15.26
CA TRP A 58 8.90 -18.62 14.99
C TRP A 58 7.43 -19.00 14.82
N THR A 59 6.93 -18.75 13.62
CA THR A 59 5.60 -19.14 13.13
C THR A 59 5.72 -20.30 12.14
N GLN A 60 4.62 -21.01 11.87
CA GLN A 60 4.62 -22.06 10.83
C GLN A 60 4.63 -21.47 9.42
N GLN A 61 4.11 -20.25 9.27
CA GLN A 61 4.04 -19.52 8.01
C GLN A 61 4.40 -18.05 8.27
N THR A 62 5.00 -17.40 7.28
CA THR A 62 5.20 -15.95 7.31
C THR A 62 3.83 -15.26 7.18
N PRO A 63 3.45 -14.38 8.13
CA PRO A 63 2.21 -13.63 8.00
C PRO A 63 2.31 -12.64 6.85
N ILE A 64 1.32 -12.67 5.95
CA ILE A 64 1.24 -11.82 4.77
C ILE A 64 -0.15 -11.19 4.74
N ASP A 65 -0.21 -9.88 4.47
CA ASP A 65 -1.48 -9.22 4.16
C ASP A 65 -1.86 -9.56 2.70
N PRO A 66 -2.95 -10.30 2.47
CA PRO A 66 -3.28 -10.77 1.13
C PRO A 66 -3.66 -9.63 0.18
N VAL A 67 -4.24 -8.53 0.68
CA VAL A 67 -4.64 -7.39 -0.15
C VAL A 67 -3.40 -6.73 -0.74
N TYR A 68 -2.46 -6.31 0.11
CA TYR A 68 -1.21 -5.70 -0.36
C TYR A 68 -0.35 -6.69 -1.15
N TYR A 69 -0.35 -7.98 -0.79
CA TYR A 69 0.40 -8.99 -1.53
C TYR A 69 -0.08 -9.13 -2.98
N TYR A 70 -1.38 -9.29 -3.19
CA TYR A 70 -1.93 -9.50 -4.53
C TYR A 70 -2.05 -8.21 -5.33
N GLN A 71 -2.52 -7.10 -4.75
CA GLN A 71 -2.73 -5.87 -5.50
C GLN A 71 -1.39 -5.22 -5.92
N ASP A 72 -0.37 -5.25 -5.05
CA ASP A 72 0.93 -4.64 -5.37
C ASP A 72 1.60 -5.47 -6.48
N ALA A 73 1.54 -6.81 -6.40
CA ALA A 73 2.05 -7.69 -7.45
C ALA A 73 1.32 -7.50 -8.78
N TRP A 74 -0.02 -7.42 -8.74
CA TRP A 74 -0.85 -7.18 -9.91
C TRP A 74 -0.54 -5.82 -10.56
N ALA A 75 -0.56 -4.73 -9.79
CA ALA A 75 -0.31 -3.39 -10.30
C ALA A 75 1.09 -3.30 -10.93
N PHE A 76 2.10 -3.83 -10.24
CA PHE A 76 3.47 -3.90 -10.75
C PHE A 76 3.53 -4.63 -12.10
N GLU A 77 2.94 -5.83 -12.19
CA GLU A 77 2.96 -6.63 -13.43
C GLU A 77 2.26 -5.89 -14.58
N ARG A 78 1.07 -5.32 -14.32
CA ARG A 78 0.28 -4.61 -15.33
C ARG A 78 0.99 -3.36 -15.84
N ILE A 79 1.55 -2.54 -14.94
CA ILE A 79 2.29 -1.32 -15.30
C ILE A 79 3.56 -1.68 -16.06
N PHE A 80 4.32 -2.67 -15.58
CA PHE A 80 5.56 -3.11 -16.23
C PHE A 80 5.30 -3.64 -17.66
N LYS A 81 4.26 -4.47 -17.85
CA LYS A 81 3.89 -4.98 -19.17
C LYS A 81 3.35 -3.90 -20.10
N PHE A 82 2.67 -2.89 -19.56
CA PHE A 82 2.25 -1.74 -20.36
C PHE A 82 3.46 -0.95 -20.90
N GLY A 83 4.59 -0.97 -20.18
CA GLY A 83 5.86 -0.41 -20.62
C GLY A 83 5.83 1.11 -20.86
N PRO A 84 5.31 1.93 -19.93
CA PRO A 84 5.29 3.36 -20.12
C PRO A 84 6.71 3.96 -19.99
N GLU A 85 6.97 5.05 -20.72
CA GLU A 85 8.22 5.82 -20.56
C GLU A 85 8.38 6.38 -19.14
N ARG A 86 7.26 6.75 -18.52
CA ARG A 86 7.17 7.21 -17.14
C ARG A 86 5.82 6.83 -16.55
N HIS A 87 5.82 6.50 -15.27
CA HIS A 87 4.63 6.19 -14.49
C HIS A 87 4.41 7.21 -13.37
N ILE A 88 3.17 7.62 -13.17
CA ILE A 88 2.77 8.50 -12.05
C ILE A 88 1.95 7.69 -11.05
N ASP A 89 2.48 7.48 -9.85
CA ASP A 89 1.73 6.89 -8.75
C ASP A 89 1.10 7.98 -7.88
N VAL A 90 -0.15 7.80 -7.49
CA VAL A 90 -0.88 8.72 -6.62
C VAL A 90 -1.30 8.02 -5.32
N GLY A 91 -0.44 8.16 -4.31
CA GLY A 91 -0.70 7.79 -2.92
C GLY A 91 -0.61 6.31 -2.56
N SER A 92 -0.10 5.45 -3.45
CA SER A 92 -0.07 4.01 -3.22
C SER A 92 0.96 3.60 -2.16
N HIS A 93 0.95 2.32 -1.80
CA HIS A 93 1.87 1.78 -0.81
C HIS A 93 3.34 1.93 -1.23
N HIS A 94 4.15 2.59 -0.37
CA HIS A 94 5.55 2.92 -0.63
C HIS A 94 6.42 1.76 -1.15
N LYS A 95 6.15 0.50 -0.75
CA LYS A 95 6.93 -0.65 -1.25
C LYS A 95 6.67 -0.94 -2.74
N LEU A 96 5.41 -0.87 -3.17
CA LEU A 96 5.05 -0.99 -4.59
C LEU A 96 5.79 0.05 -5.41
N VAL A 97 5.66 1.32 -5.00
CA VAL A 97 6.23 2.47 -5.71
C VAL A 97 7.76 2.41 -5.74
N ALA A 98 8.39 2.05 -4.61
CA ALA A 98 9.84 1.90 -4.52
C ALA A 98 10.37 0.83 -5.48
N LEU A 99 9.73 -0.34 -5.54
CA LEU A 99 10.15 -1.43 -6.42
C LEU A 99 9.85 -1.11 -7.89
N LEU A 100 8.68 -0.53 -8.19
CA LEU A 100 8.31 -0.11 -9.53
C LEU A 100 9.31 0.90 -10.11
N SER A 101 9.75 1.86 -9.28
CA SER A 101 10.73 2.87 -9.67
C SER A 101 12.07 2.31 -10.16
N LYS A 102 12.40 1.05 -9.82
CA LYS A 102 13.64 0.38 -10.27
C LYS A 102 13.58 -0.10 -11.71
N VAL A 103 12.39 -0.26 -12.27
CA VAL A 103 12.18 -0.84 -13.60
C VAL A 103 11.44 0.10 -14.54
N VAL A 104 10.70 1.08 -14.00
CA VAL A 104 9.97 2.12 -14.75
C VAL A 104 10.24 3.46 -14.06
N PRO A 105 10.69 4.51 -14.77
CA PRO A 105 10.80 5.85 -14.19
C PRO A 105 9.49 6.26 -13.54
N THR A 106 9.51 6.49 -12.23
CA THR A 106 8.27 6.68 -11.44
C THR A 106 8.34 7.98 -10.66
N THR A 107 7.23 8.71 -10.67
CA THR A 107 7.00 9.87 -9.81
C THR A 107 5.82 9.55 -8.90
N MET A 108 6.00 9.69 -7.59
CA MET A 108 4.94 9.55 -6.59
C MET A 108 4.37 10.91 -6.21
N VAL A 109 3.04 11.01 -6.16
CA VAL A 109 2.32 12.14 -5.57
C VAL A 109 1.58 11.68 -4.33
N ASP A 110 1.90 12.25 -3.17
CA ASP A 110 1.20 11.97 -1.90
C ASP A 110 1.18 13.23 -1.04
N ILE A 111 0.17 13.36 -0.18
CA ILE A 111 0.08 14.45 0.80
C ILE A 111 1.09 14.25 1.96
N ARG A 112 1.70 13.06 2.06
CA ARG A 112 2.66 12.70 3.10
C ARG A 112 4.02 12.39 2.46
N PRO A 113 5.02 13.26 2.66
CA PRO A 113 6.40 12.97 2.27
C PRO A 113 6.92 11.66 2.84
N LEU A 114 7.66 10.90 2.02
CA LEU A 114 8.37 9.71 2.48
C LEU A 114 9.50 10.11 3.43
N ALA A 115 9.66 9.36 4.52
CA ALA A 115 10.76 9.57 5.48
C ALA A 115 12.13 9.11 4.96
N LEU A 116 12.16 8.46 3.78
CA LEU A 116 13.33 7.91 3.13
C LEU A 116 13.30 8.31 1.66
N SER A 117 14.48 8.63 1.10
CA SER A 117 14.65 8.94 -0.32
C SER A 117 15.17 7.73 -1.09
N LEU A 118 14.81 7.65 -2.37
CA LEU A 118 15.36 6.71 -3.34
C LEU A 118 15.67 7.47 -4.62
N ASP A 119 16.90 7.38 -5.12
CA ASP A 119 17.32 8.11 -6.33
C ASP A 119 16.50 7.78 -7.58
N SER A 120 15.91 6.58 -7.62
CA SER A 120 15.05 6.12 -8.72
C SER A 120 13.62 6.64 -8.63
N LEU A 121 13.22 7.24 -7.51
CA LEU A 121 11.85 7.67 -7.24
C LEU A 121 11.80 9.18 -7.05
N GLU A 122 11.09 9.85 -7.94
CA GLU A 122 10.74 11.26 -7.76
C GLU A 122 9.51 11.35 -6.83
N PHE A 123 9.48 12.36 -5.97
CA PHE A 123 8.37 12.59 -5.05
C PHE A 123 7.86 14.03 -5.19
N ILE A 124 6.53 14.17 -5.25
CA ILE A 124 5.85 15.46 -5.24
C ILE A 124 4.85 15.45 -4.08
N GLU A 125 5.00 16.39 -3.16
CA GLU A 125 3.98 16.61 -2.13
C GLU A 125 2.74 17.24 -2.78
N GLY A 126 1.60 16.55 -2.74
CA GLY A 126 0.41 17.00 -3.46
C GLY A 126 -0.83 16.17 -3.17
N SER A 127 -1.99 16.77 -3.45
CA SER A 127 -3.28 16.10 -3.26
C SER A 127 -3.78 15.51 -4.57
N ILE A 128 -4.35 14.30 -4.51
CA ILE A 128 -5.12 13.70 -5.61
C ILE A 128 -6.32 14.56 -6.05
N LEU A 129 -6.72 15.57 -5.26
CA LEU A 129 -7.79 16.50 -5.62
C LEU A 129 -7.31 17.65 -6.53
N ALA A 130 -6.00 17.82 -6.70
CA ALA A 130 -5.38 18.86 -7.52
C ALA A 130 -3.97 18.40 -7.93
N LEU A 131 -3.89 17.49 -8.88
CA LEU A 131 -2.64 16.94 -9.38
C LEU A 131 -1.88 17.99 -10.21
N PRO A 132 -0.56 18.12 -10.03
CA PRO A 132 0.27 19.15 -10.68
C PRO A 132 0.62 18.81 -12.14
N PHE A 133 -0.32 18.22 -12.87
CA PHE A 133 -0.16 17.81 -14.26
C PHE A 133 -1.25 18.46 -15.13
N ALA A 134 -0.88 18.77 -16.37
CA ALA A 134 -1.81 19.31 -17.34
C ALA A 134 -2.89 18.28 -17.71
N ASP A 135 -4.03 18.76 -18.17
CA ASP A 135 -5.09 17.93 -18.73
C ASP A 135 -4.50 17.01 -19.82
N GLN A 136 -4.89 15.74 -19.79
CA GLN A 136 -4.58 14.78 -20.84
C GLN A 136 -3.08 14.65 -21.17
N SER A 137 -2.22 14.78 -20.15
CA SER A 137 -0.77 14.75 -20.33
C SER A 137 -0.12 13.42 -19.97
N LEU A 138 -0.76 12.63 -19.10
CA LEU A 138 -0.15 11.44 -18.51
C LEU A 138 -0.52 10.16 -19.27
N THR A 139 0.48 9.32 -19.51
CA THR A 139 0.34 8.04 -20.24
C THR A 139 -0.03 6.88 -19.31
N SER A 140 0.40 6.93 -18.06
CA SER A 140 0.30 5.84 -17.10
C SER A 140 0.16 6.39 -15.68
N VAL A 141 -0.94 6.06 -15.02
CA VAL A 141 -1.28 6.56 -13.67
C VAL A 141 -1.76 5.40 -12.80
N SER A 142 -1.32 5.32 -11.55
CA SER A 142 -1.90 4.41 -10.55
C SER A 142 -2.42 5.13 -9.31
N SER A 143 -3.42 4.53 -8.67
CA SER A 143 -3.91 4.93 -7.35
C SER A 143 -4.47 3.68 -6.66
N ILE A 144 -3.58 2.91 -6.03
CA ILE A 144 -3.82 1.56 -5.49
C ILE A 144 -4.16 1.68 -4.00
N CYS A 145 -5.41 1.40 -3.63
CA CYS A 145 -5.92 1.48 -2.27
C CYS A 145 -5.83 2.92 -1.69
N VAL A 146 -6.40 3.87 -2.42
CA VAL A 146 -6.31 5.32 -2.15
C VAL A 146 -7.64 6.03 -2.29
N VAL A 147 -8.29 5.93 -3.46
CA VAL A 147 -9.48 6.74 -3.81
C VAL A 147 -10.66 6.53 -2.84
N GLU A 148 -10.75 5.36 -2.21
CA GLU A 148 -11.74 5.01 -1.20
C GLU A 148 -11.59 5.78 0.11
N HIS A 149 -10.39 6.31 0.38
CA HIS A 149 -10.07 7.04 1.62
C HIS A 149 -10.34 8.54 1.53
N ILE A 150 -10.43 9.09 0.33
CA ILE A 150 -10.41 10.54 0.10
C ILE A 150 -11.62 11.22 0.72
N GLY A 151 -11.39 12.24 1.53
CA GLY A 151 -12.42 13.01 2.20
C GLY A 151 -12.91 12.42 3.52
N LEU A 152 -12.25 11.36 4.03
CA LEU A 152 -12.57 10.75 5.33
C LEU A 152 -11.68 11.24 6.48
N GLY A 153 -10.70 12.11 6.19
CA GLY A 153 -9.80 12.72 7.18
C GLY A 153 -8.82 11.75 7.82
N ARG A 154 -8.68 10.53 7.28
CA ARG A 154 -7.82 9.47 7.83
C ARG A 154 -6.36 9.89 7.85
N TYR A 155 -5.93 10.64 6.84
CA TYR A 155 -4.52 10.98 6.63
C TYR A 155 -4.24 12.47 6.85
N GLY A 156 -5.19 13.20 7.45
CA GLY A 156 -5.14 14.66 7.60
C GLY A 156 -5.70 15.42 6.39
N ASP A 157 -6.28 14.70 5.42
CA ASP A 157 -7.04 15.28 4.32
C ASP A 157 -8.32 15.99 4.81
N PRO A 158 -8.80 17.04 4.12
CA PRO A 158 -10.06 17.70 4.47
C PRO A 158 -11.25 16.74 4.42
N ILE A 159 -12.24 16.92 5.30
CA ILE A 159 -13.49 16.16 5.23
C ILE A 159 -14.30 16.57 4.00
N ASP A 160 -14.63 15.60 3.15
CA ASP A 160 -15.38 15.81 1.91
C ASP A 160 -16.12 14.53 1.51
N CYS A 161 -17.46 14.57 1.54
CA CYS A 161 -18.26 13.41 1.15
C CYS A 161 -18.05 13.03 -0.32
N GLU A 162 -17.75 14.01 -1.19
CA GLU A 162 -17.49 13.83 -2.62
C GLU A 162 -16.01 13.56 -2.94
N GLY A 163 -15.16 13.40 -1.92
CA GLY A 163 -13.71 13.25 -2.08
C GLY A 163 -13.32 12.17 -3.10
N THR A 164 -13.91 10.98 -3.02
CA THR A 164 -13.69 9.91 -4.02
C THR A 164 -14.08 10.32 -5.43
N ARG A 165 -15.24 10.97 -5.61
CA ARG A 165 -15.71 11.41 -6.94
C ARG A 165 -14.78 12.47 -7.53
N LYS A 166 -14.31 13.41 -6.71
CA LYS A 166 -13.35 14.44 -7.13
C LYS A 166 -11.99 13.83 -7.49
N ALA A 167 -11.50 12.88 -6.69
CA ALA A 167 -10.27 12.14 -6.99
C ALA A 167 -10.38 11.37 -8.32
N ALA A 168 -11.48 10.66 -8.56
CA ALA A 168 -11.70 9.95 -9.83
C ALA A 168 -11.70 10.91 -11.03
N LYS A 169 -12.41 12.06 -10.91
CA LYS A 169 -12.40 13.11 -11.94
C LYS A 169 -10.99 13.65 -12.21
N GLU A 170 -10.20 13.87 -11.17
CA GLU A 170 -8.85 14.40 -11.32
C GLU A 170 -7.90 13.39 -11.98
N LEU A 171 -7.99 12.11 -11.61
CA LEU A 171 -7.28 11.02 -12.29
C LEU A 171 -7.64 10.93 -13.78
N ILE A 172 -8.94 11.04 -14.12
CA ILE A 172 -9.40 11.08 -15.51
C ILE A 172 -8.87 12.32 -16.24
N ARG A 173 -8.91 13.50 -15.60
CA ARG A 173 -8.49 14.78 -16.18
C ARG A 173 -7.06 14.70 -16.71
N VAL A 174 -6.13 14.21 -15.88
CA VAL A 174 -4.70 14.15 -16.22
C VAL A 174 -4.35 13.07 -17.23
N LEU A 175 -5.17 12.01 -17.34
CA LEU A 175 -4.91 10.88 -18.21
C LEU A 175 -5.15 11.23 -19.69
N ARG A 176 -4.16 11.00 -20.56
CA ARG A 176 -4.26 11.25 -21.99
C ARG A 176 -5.05 10.17 -22.75
N PRO A 177 -5.52 10.43 -23.99
CA PRO A 177 -6.02 9.39 -24.87
C PRO A 177 -4.99 8.28 -25.14
N GLY A 178 -5.41 7.02 -25.03
CA GLY A 178 -4.55 5.82 -25.02
C GLY A 178 -3.80 5.60 -23.69
N GLY A 179 -3.99 6.46 -22.69
CA GLY A 179 -3.39 6.32 -21.37
C GLY A 179 -4.06 5.23 -20.53
N ARG A 180 -3.30 4.65 -19.60
CA ARG A 180 -3.77 3.61 -18.67
C ARG A 180 -3.86 4.12 -17.24
N LEU A 181 -4.97 3.78 -16.58
CA LEU A 181 -5.21 4.02 -15.17
C LEU A 181 -5.35 2.70 -14.43
N PHE A 182 -4.57 2.50 -13.37
CA PHE A 182 -4.61 1.32 -12.52
C PHE A 182 -5.12 1.70 -11.13
N ILE A 183 -6.19 1.07 -10.67
CA ILE A 183 -6.73 1.32 -9.33
C ILE A 183 -6.97 0.02 -8.59
N SER A 184 -6.99 0.11 -7.26
CA SER A 184 -7.65 -0.88 -6.43
C SER A 184 -8.54 -0.21 -5.39
N VAL A 185 -9.70 -0.82 -5.13
CA VAL A 185 -10.68 -0.34 -4.15
C VAL A 185 -11.41 -1.50 -3.49
N PRO A 186 -11.91 -1.33 -2.24
CA PRO A 186 -12.81 -2.28 -1.62
C PRO A 186 -14.12 -2.42 -2.41
N VAL A 187 -14.53 -3.65 -2.68
CA VAL A 187 -15.77 -3.98 -3.41
C VAL A 187 -16.72 -4.82 -2.58
N GLY A 188 -18.02 -4.67 -2.80
CA GLY A 188 -19.07 -5.43 -2.13
C GLY A 188 -20.41 -5.40 -2.86
N ASN A 189 -21.44 -6.00 -2.26
CA ASN A 189 -22.78 -6.11 -2.85
C ASN A 189 -23.61 -4.81 -2.79
N ARG A 190 -23.12 -3.78 -2.09
CA ARG A 190 -23.73 -2.45 -1.99
C ARG A 190 -22.65 -1.42 -1.68
N ASP A 191 -22.96 -0.15 -1.93
CA ASP A 191 -22.10 0.96 -1.53
C ASP A 191 -22.30 1.28 -0.05
N PHE A 192 -21.21 1.45 0.70
CA PHE A 192 -21.26 1.93 2.08
C PHE A 192 -19.90 2.48 2.55
N VAL A 193 -19.86 3.07 3.74
CA VAL A 193 -18.68 3.72 4.29
C VAL A 193 -18.38 3.17 5.68
N TYR A 194 -17.15 2.70 5.89
CA TYR A 194 -16.56 2.62 7.22
C TYR A 194 -15.91 3.97 7.50
N TYR A 195 -16.63 4.84 8.20
CA TYR A 195 -16.17 6.22 8.44
C TYR A 195 -14.74 6.25 9.01
N ASN A 196 -13.94 7.18 8.50
CA ASN A 196 -12.50 7.31 8.75
C ASN A 196 -11.60 6.15 8.25
N ALA A 197 -12.16 5.00 7.88
CA ALA A 197 -11.38 3.87 7.36
C ALA A 197 -11.34 3.85 5.83
N HIS A 198 -12.47 3.58 5.17
CA HIS A 198 -12.59 3.48 3.71
C HIS A 198 -14.07 3.41 3.26
N ARG A 199 -14.29 3.65 1.96
CA ARG A 199 -15.54 3.34 1.26
C ARG A 199 -15.48 1.97 0.60
N VAL A 200 -16.62 1.31 0.50
CA VAL A 200 -16.83 0.06 -0.25
C VAL A 200 -17.81 0.35 -1.37
N PHE A 201 -17.53 -0.17 -2.57
CA PHE A 201 -18.30 0.10 -3.78
C PHE A 201 -18.86 -1.18 -4.38
N THR A 202 -20.02 -1.10 -5.01
CA THR A 202 -20.41 -2.08 -6.03
C THR A 202 -19.51 -1.94 -7.25
N GLU A 203 -19.35 -3.02 -8.02
CA GLU A 203 -18.61 -2.95 -9.29
C GLU A 203 -19.21 -1.86 -10.20
N ALA A 204 -20.54 -1.78 -10.29
CA ALA A 204 -21.23 -0.77 -11.08
C ALA A 204 -20.84 0.67 -10.67
N SER A 205 -20.77 0.95 -9.36
CA SER A 205 -20.33 2.26 -8.85
C SER A 205 -18.87 2.56 -9.19
N VAL A 206 -17.99 1.56 -9.14
CA VAL A 206 -16.59 1.74 -9.59
C VAL A 206 -16.56 2.10 -11.08
N LEU A 207 -17.28 1.35 -11.92
CA LEU A 207 -17.31 1.63 -13.36
C LEU A 207 -17.86 3.04 -13.64
N GLN A 208 -18.91 3.44 -12.93
CA GLN A 208 -19.51 4.77 -13.05
C GLN A 208 -18.55 5.89 -12.61
N LEU A 209 -17.77 5.69 -11.54
CA LEU A 209 -16.78 6.66 -11.06
C LEU A 209 -15.71 6.96 -12.12
N PHE A 210 -15.37 5.96 -12.94
CA PHE A 210 -14.31 6.04 -13.93
C PHE A 210 -14.81 6.18 -15.37
N GLU A 211 -16.10 6.48 -15.60
CA GLU A 211 -16.58 6.88 -16.92
C GLU A 211 -15.87 8.17 -17.40
N PRO A 212 -15.46 8.28 -18.69
CA PRO A 212 -15.79 7.39 -19.81
C PRO A 212 -14.72 6.32 -20.10
N LEU A 213 -13.84 5.97 -19.15
CA LEU A 213 -12.75 5.05 -19.40
C LEU A 213 -13.26 3.62 -19.67
N ARG A 214 -12.57 2.91 -20.57
CA ARG A 214 -12.86 1.51 -20.90
C ARG A 214 -12.11 0.58 -19.95
N VAL A 215 -12.81 -0.39 -19.35
CA VAL A 215 -12.16 -1.46 -18.58
C VAL A 215 -11.40 -2.40 -19.52
N ILE A 216 -10.15 -2.68 -19.17
CA ILE A 216 -9.26 -3.59 -19.90
C ILE A 216 -9.10 -4.89 -19.13
N GLU A 217 -8.90 -4.78 -17.82
CA GLU A 217 -8.75 -5.92 -16.93
C GLU A 217 -9.41 -5.63 -15.60
N LYS A 218 -9.97 -6.67 -14.98
CA LYS A 218 -10.44 -6.66 -13.60
C LYS A 218 -10.05 -7.96 -12.90
N ARG A 219 -9.66 -7.85 -11.64
CA ARG A 219 -9.30 -8.97 -10.76
C ARG A 219 -9.80 -8.70 -9.35
N TYR A 220 -9.99 -9.76 -8.56
CA TYR A 220 -10.59 -9.66 -7.23
C TYR A 220 -9.83 -10.42 -6.17
N ILE A 221 -9.72 -9.82 -4.98
CA ILE A 221 -9.09 -10.42 -3.81
C ILE A 221 -10.18 -10.68 -2.76
N TYR A 222 -10.34 -11.95 -2.37
CA TYR A 222 -11.27 -12.40 -1.34
C TYR A 222 -10.55 -13.27 -0.32
N GLY A 223 -10.38 -12.76 0.91
CA GLY A 223 -9.55 -13.43 1.90
C GLY A 223 -8.13 -13.66 1.35
N ASN A 224 -7.76 -14.92 1.14
CA ASN A 224 -6.45 -15.31 0.61
C ASN A 224 -6.49 -15.72 -0.87
N GLU A 225 -7.59 -15.47 -1.58
CA GLU A 225 -7.75 -15.86 -2.98
C GLU A 225 -7.66 -14.66 -3.92
N PHE A 226 -7.01 -14.85 -5.06
CA PHE A 226 -6.91 -13.86 -6.13
C PHE A 226 -7.55 -14.39 -7.43
N VAL A 227 -8.74 -13.92 -7.75
CA VAL A 227 -9.64 -14.53 -8.73
C VAL A 227 -10.03 -13.57 -9.85
N ASN A 228 -10.67 -14.10 -10.89
CA ASN A 228 -11.12 -13.34 -12.06
C ASN A 228 -12.56 -12.84 -11.89
N ASP A 229 -13.39 -13.60 -11.15
CA ASP A 229 -14.83 -13.37 -11.08
C ASP A 229 -15.21 -12.61 -9.81
N LEU A 230 -16.13 -11.65 -9.97
CA LEU A 230 -16.74 -10.93 -8.85
C LEU A 230 -17.60 -11.90 -8.02
N ARG A 231 -17.45 -11.84 -6.70
CA ARG A 231 -18.28 -12.57 -5.73
C ARG A 231 -19.18 -11.60 -4.96
N SER A 232 -20.18 -12.15 -4.28
CA SER A 232 -21.10 -11.39 -3.43
C SER A 232 -20.48 -10.90 -2.11
N ASP A 233 -19.37 -11.49 -1.70
CA ASP A 233 -18.65 -11.13 -0.47
C ASP A 233 -17.94 -9.78 -0.61
N THR A 234 -17.52 -9.21 0.52
CA THR A 234 -16.64 -8.03 0.48
C THR A 234 -15.21 -8.45 0.14
N GLY A 235 -14.59 -7.75 -0.80
CA GLY A 235 -13.23 -8.00 -1.23
C GLY A 235 -12.54 -6.73 -1.69
N THR A 236 -11.47 -6.87 -2.46
CA THR A 236 -10.79 -5.76 -3.15
C THR A 236 -10.81 -6.00 -4.65
N GLY A 237 -11.32 -5.05 -5.41
CA GLY A 237 -11.29 -5.05 -6.86
C GLY A 237 -10.04 -4.32 -7.36
N CYS A 238 -9.34 -4.91 -8.31
CA CYS A 238 -8.21 -4.34 -9.03
C CYS A 238 -8.65 -4.09 -10.48
N TYR A 239 -8.50 -2.87 -10.98
CA TYR A 239 -9.04 -2.47 -12.27
C TYR A 239 -7.99 -1.73 -13.10
N GLU A 240 -7.82 -2.17 -14.34
CA GLU A 240 -7.13 -1.40 -15.36
C GLU A 240 -8.14 -0.78 -16.32
N PHE A 241 -8.00 0.53 -16.50
CA PHE A 241 -8.78 1.33 -17.42
C PHE A 241 -7.90 1.92 -18.52
N GLU A 242 -8.53 2.18 -19.66
CA GLU A 242 -7.94 2.92 -20.77
C GLU A 242 -8.83 4.10 -21.17
N ARG A 243 -8.21 5.24 -21.44
CA ARG A 243 -8.91 6.37 -22.08
C ARG A 243 -8.91 6.21 -23.58
N LEU A 244 -10.07 6.19 -24.23
CA LEU A 244 -10.16 6.00 -25.68
C LEU A 244 -9.95 7.29 -26.48
N SER A 245 -10.47 8.41 -25.97
CA SER A 245 -10.46 9.73 -26.63
C SER A 245 -10.37 10.88 -25.65
#